data_AF-A0A2N3GZ14-F1
#
_entry.id   AF-A0A2N3GZ14-F1
#
_cell.length_a   1.000
_cell.length_b   1.000
_cell.length_c   1.000
_cell.angle_alpha   90.00
_cell.angle_beta   90.00
_cell.angle_gamma   90.00
#
_symmetry.space_group_name_H-M   'P 1'
#
loop_
_entity.id
_entity.type
_entity.pdbx_description
1 polymer ?
#
loop_
_entity_poly.entity_id
_entity_poly.type
_entity_poly.pdbx_seq_one_letter_code
_entity_poly.pdbx_strand_id
1 'polypeptide(L)' 'MAGRNSSPESVVPAAWHPDPAGRHEMRYWDGRSWTSHICDNGAVGIDQL' A
#
# COMPACT_ATOMS: atom_id res chain seq x y z
N MET A 1 -2.56 29.98 -18.22
CA MET A 1 -2.45 28.60 -18.74
C MET A 1 -1.46 27.85 -17.86
N ALA A 2 -1.95 27.04 -16.92
CA ALA A 2 -1.23 25.94 -16.27
C ALA A 2 -2.22 25.23 -15.35
N GLY A 3 -3.09 24.40 -15.95
CA GLY A 3 -3.87 23.44 -15.19
C GLY A 3 -2.91 22.40 -14.63
N ARG A 4 -2.68 22.42 -13.31
CA ARG A 4 -2.12 21.26 -12.62
C ARG A 4 -3.25 20.24 -12.54
N ASN A 5 -3.47 19.54 -13.65
CA ASN A 5 -4.21 18.29 -13.66
C ASN A 5 -3.41 17.29 -12.83
N SER A 6 -3.47 17.40 -11.51
CA SER A 6 -3.21 16.28 -10.62
C SER A 6 -4.56 15.57 -10.54
N SER A 7 -4.66 14.42 -11.20
CA SER A 7 -5.76 13.47 -11.01
C SER A 7 -6.04 13.29 -9.51
N PRO A 8 -7.20 12.83 -9.04
CA PRO A 8 -7.32 12.38 -7.64
C PRO A 8 -6.43 11.14 -7.47
N GLU A 9 -5.13 11.37 -7.35
CA GLU A 9 -4.10 10.42 -6.95
C GLU A 9 -4.58 9.91 -5.59
N SER A 10 -4.74 8.60 -5.47
CA SER A 10 -5.49 7.94 -4.39
C SER A 10 -5.33 8.67 -3.05
N VAL A 11 -6.46 8.94 -2.39
CA VAL A 11 -6.51 9.68 -1.11
C VAL A 11 -5.64 9.03 -0.02
N VAL A 12 -5.26 7.77 -0.21
CA VAL A 12 -4.43 7.00 0.71
C VAL A 12 -2.95 7.12 0.32
N PRO A 13 -2.09 7.70 1.19
CA PRO A 13 -0.67 7.83 0.91
C PRO A 13 0.06 6.48 0.96
N ALA A 14 1.16 6.40 0.22
CA ALA A 14 2.03 5.23 0.18
C ALA A 14 2.62 4.94 1.57
N ALA A 15 2.20 3.84 2.20
CA ALA A 15 2.60 3.48 3.55
C ALA A 15 2.22 2.03 3.86
N TRP A 16 2.61 1.56 5.04
CA TRP A 16 2.09 0.33 5.59
C TRP A 16 0.68 0.55 6.16
N HIS A 17 -0.24 -0.31 5.76
CA HIS A 17 -1.62 -0.30 6.23
C HIS A 17 -2.05 -1.72 6.61
N PRO A 18 -3.10 -1.90 7.42
CA PRO A 18 -3.62 -3.22 7.76
C PRO A 18 -3.99 -4.01 6.52
N ASP A 19 -3.61 -5.29 6.46
CA ASP A 19 -3.91 -6.14 5.30
C ASP A 19 -5.43 -6.35 5.16
N PRO A 20 -6.06 -5.95 4.05
CA PRO A 20 -7.50 -6.12 3.87
C PRO A 20 -7.92 -7.58 3.65
N ALA A 21 -6.99 -8.45 3.27
CA ALA A 21 -7.24 -9.89 3.15
C ALA A 21 -7.15 -10.62 4.51
N GLY A 22 -6.62 -9.97 5.55
CA GLY A 22 -6.41 -10.56 6.87
C GLY A 22 -5.41 -11.72 6.90
N ARG A 23 -4.53 -11.82 5.89
CA ARG A 23 -3.50 -12.88 5.79
C ARG A 23 -2.21 -12.49 6.49
N HIS A 24 -1.95 -11.19 6.61
CA HIS A 24 -0.78 -10.61 7.26
C HIS A 24 -1.21 -9.47 8.19
N GLU A 25 -0.34 -9.04 9.12
CA GLU A 25 -0.67 -7.90 9.98
C GLU A 25 -0.78 -6.60 9.16
N MET A 26 0.21 -6.34 8.29
CA MET A 26 0.27 -5.13 7.48
C MET A 26 0.72 -5.47 6.05
N ARG A 27 0.20 -4.72 5.08
CA ARG A 27 0.62 -4.77 3.67
C ARG A 27 1.00 -3.36 3.22
N TYR A 28 1.94 -3.26 2.28
CA TYR A 28 2.37 -1.96 1.79
C TYR A 28 1.47 -1.49 0.65
N TRP A 29 0.91 -0.29 0.81
CA TRP A 29 0.19 0.46 -0.22
C TRP A 29 1.16 1.39 -0.92
N ASP A 30 1.24 1.39 -2.26
CA ASP A 30 2.15 2.28 -3.00
C ASP A 30 1.55 3.67 -3.28
N GLY A 31 0.33 3.94 -2.82
CA GLY A 31 -0.43 5.13 -3.22
C GLY A 31 -1.41 4.85 -4.36
N ARG A 32 -1.41 3.64 -4.94
CA ARG A 32 -2.33 3.26 -6.02
C ARG A 32 -2.88 1.85 -5.87
N SER A 33 -2.09 0.92 -5.34
CA SER A 33 -2.47 -0.48 -5.17
C SER A 33 -1.73 -1.11 -3.99
N TRP A 34 -2.23 -2.27 -3.55
CA TRP A 34 -1.51 -3.09 -2.59
C TRP A 34 -0.37 -3.80 -3.29
N THR A 35 0.83 -3.69 -2.73
CA THR A 35 2.01 -4.40 -3.22
C THR A 35 2.16 -5.74 -2.54
N SER A 36 3.09 -6.57 -3.04
CA SER A 36 3.46 -7.83 -2.39
C SER A 36 4.26 -7.64 -1.09
N HIS A 37 4.67 -6.42 -0.72
CA HIS A 37 5.36 -6.25 0.55
C HIS A 37 4.39 -6.38 1.72
N ILE A 38 4.73 -7.25 2.66
CA ILE A 38 3.96 -7.52 3.87
C ILE A 38 4.85 -7.32 5.10
N CYS A 39 4.24 -7.08 6.24
CA CYS A 39 4.90 -7.06 7.53
C CYS A 39 4.10 -7.93 8.49
N ASP A 40 4.76 -8.90 9.11
CA ASP A 40 4.14 -9.88 10.00
C ASP A 40 5.03 -10.08 11.23
N ASN A 41 4.46 -9.93 12.42
CA ASN A 41 5.15 -9.91 13.71
C ASN A 41 6.37 -8.97 13.70
N GLY A 42 6.24 -7.81 13.03
CA GLY A 42 7.32 -6.83 12.85
C GLY A 42 8.40 -7.19 11.83
N ALA A 43 8.27 -8.31 11.11
CA ALA A 43 9.18 -8.73 10.05
C ALA A 43 8.62 -8.34 8.67
N VAL A 44 9.37 -7.52 7.93
CA VAL A 44 9.04 -7.17 6.54
C VAL A 44 9.45 -8.30 5.60
N GLY A 45 8.56 -8.67 4.69
CA GLY A 45 8.77 -9.70 3.68
C GLY A 45 7.98 -9.44 2.40
N ILE A 46 8.04 -10.42 1.50
CA ILE A 46 7.25 -10.44 0.28
C ILE A 46 6.24 -11.59 0.40
N ASP A 47 4.97 -11.30 0.17
CA ASP A 47 3.90 -12.27 -0.06
C ASP A 47 4.28 -13.14 -1.27
N GLN A 48 4.74 -14.36 -1.01
CA GLN A 48 5.10 -15.35 -2.03
C GLN A 48 3.91 -16.22 -2.44
N LEU A 49 2.72 -15.62 -2.59
CA LEU A 49 1.52 -16.36 -3.02
C LEU A 49 1.75 -17.18 -4.30
#